data_AF-W7MDV3-F1
#
_entry.id   AF-W7MDV3-F1
#
_cell.length_a   1.000
_cell.length_b   1.000
_cell.length_c   1.000
_cell.angle_alpha   90.00
_cell.angle_beta   90.00
_cell.angle_gamma   90.00
#
_symmetry.space_group_name_H-M   'P 1'
#
loop_
_entity.id
_entity.type
_entity.pdbx_description
1 polymer ?
#
loop_
_entity_poly.entity_id
_entity_poly.type
_entity_poly.pdbx_seq_one_letter_code
_entity_poly.pdbx_strand_id
1 'polypeptide(L)'
;MSAETELLLSYRTPITFEFYEEVQKRLSTWGFKCACDICKTRSKENKATLEKRRKIYNEALELLKTQVLQFNFAKARTLLKQLENTYKGKSANKVRLELAEICFAMGDHYTKSVMPADFVKMSVKSLESLGFIIVAYIPGQKPDDYRFEVKKWGISTNYVVHLFLNLAHMYGIVSRQLSIKVFNYAIISYRMLVGEVVSMPRLLPDAAEHFNSIVHTAMSIRS
;
A
#
# COMPACT_ATOMS: atom_id res chain seq x y z
N MET A 1 19.22 0.17 8.87
CA MET A 1 18.87 0.37 10.30
C MET A 1 20.18 0.44 11.05
N SER A 2 20.33 1.36 12.00
CA SER A 2 21.54 1.38 12.83
C SER A 2 21.54 0.15 13.74
N ALA A 3 22.72 -0.23 14.23
CA ALA A 3 22.80 -1.18 15.34
C ALA A 3 21.90 -0.71 16.49
N GLU A 4 21.36 -1.67 17.26
CA GLU A 4 20.51 -1.42 18.44
C GLU A 4 19.13 -0.79 18.15
N THR A 5 18.72 -0.71 16.88
CA THR A 5 17.33 -0.32 16.55
C THR A 5 16.37 -1.40 17.02
N GLU A 6 15.45 -1.06 17.92
CA GLU A 6 14.36 -1.95 18.34
C GLU A 6 13.53 -2.37 17.13
N LEU A 7 13.39 -3.69 16.94
CA LEU A 7 12.54 -4.26 15.90
C LEU A 7 11.14 -4.48 16.49
N LEU A 8 10.20 -3.65 16.06
CA LEU A 8 8.80 -3.76 16.48
C LEU A 8 8.02 -4.61 15.47
N LEU A 9 7.38 -5.67 15.97
CA LEU A 9 6.46 -6.53 15.22
C LEU A 9 5.03 -6.30 15.70
N SER A 10 4.08 -6.25 14.77
CA SER A 10 2.67 -6.11 15.15
C SER A 10 2.11 -7.47 15.57
N TYR A 11 1.59 -7.58 16.79
CA TYR A 11 0.90 -8.80 17.25
C TYR A 11 -0.40 -9.09 16.50
N ARG A 12 -0.98 -8.09 15.84
CA ARG A 12 -2.18 -8.22 15.01
C ARG A 12 -2.15 -7.24 13.85
N THR A 13 -2.78 -7.58 12.74
CA THR A 13 -3.00 -6.64 11.64
C THR A 13 -3.95 -5.53 12.11
N PRO A 14 -3.63 -4.24 11.87
CA PRO A 14 -4.55 -3.14 12.11
C PRO A 14 -5.83 -3.32 11.29
N ILE A 15 -6.99 -3.09 11.91
CA ILE A 15 -8.30 -3.22 11.25
C ILE A 15 -8.88 -1.81 11.00
N THR A 16 -9.48 -1.60 9.84
CA THR A 16 -10.15 -0.34 9.49
C THR A 16 -11.33 -0.04 10.43
N PHE A 17 -11.56 1.23 10.68
CA PHE A 17 -12.64 1.76 11.52
C PHE A 17 -12.70 1.26 12.96
N GLU A 18 -11.60 0.72 13.46
CA GLU A 18 -11.51 0.25 14.84
C GLU A 18 -11.18 1.41 15.79
N PHE A 19 -11.96 1.53 16.85
CA PHE A 19 -11.76 2.52 17.91
C PHE A 19 -10.57 2.14 18.80
N TYR A 20 -10.01 3.14 19.50
CA TYR A 20 -8.89 2.93 20.41
C TYR A 20 -9.23 1.89 21.49
N GLU A 21 -10.41 1.97 22.10
CA GLU A 21 -10.87 1.08 23.16
C GLU A 21 -10.98 -0.37 22.68
N GLU A 22 -11.41 -0.58 21.43
CA GLU A 22 -11.50 -1.90 20.81
C GLU A 22 -10.11 -2.52 20.61
N VAL A 23 -9.13 -1.73 20.17
CA VAL A 23 -7.72 -2.16 20.06
C VAL A 23 -7.19 -2.60 21.42
N GLN A 24 -7.34 -1.75 22.44
CA GLN A 24 -6.81 -2.02 23.78
C GLN A 24 -7.45 -3.26 24.39
N LYS A 25 -8.77 -3.43 24.21
CA LYS A 25 -9.48 -4.64 24.66
C LYS A 25 -8.92 -5.91 24.00
N ARG A 26 -8.67 -5.88 22.69
CA ARG A 26 -8.10 -7.03 21.95
C ARG A 26 -6.65 -7.34 22.30
N LEU A 27 -5.88 -6.33 22.74
CA LEU A 27 -4.50 -6.51 23.17
C LEU A 27 -4.37 -6.78 24.68
N SER A 28 -5.45 -6.70 25.46
CA SER A 28 -5.42 -6.81 26.92
C SER A 28 -4.83 -8.13 27.44
N THR A 29 -4.98 -9.23 26.68
CA THR A 29 -4.42 -10.55 27.02
C THR A 29 -2.89 -10.58 27.04
N TRP A 30 -2.23 -9.59 26.42
CA TRP A 30 -0.77 -9.49 26.35
C TRP A 30 -0.18 -8.67 27.51
N GLY A 31 -1.00 -8.15 28.42
CA GLY A 31 -0.53 -7.44 29.62
C GLY A 31 0.04 -6.04 29.39
N PHE A 32 -0.18 -5.43 28.21
CA PHE A 32 0.27 -4.06 27.91
C PHE A 32 -0.85 -3.19 27.31
N LYS A 33 -0.66 -1.86 27.36
CA LYS A 33 -1.47 -0.90 26.60
C LYS A 33 -0.69 -0.40 25.39
N CYS A 34 -1.25 -0.55 24.20
CA CYS A 34 -0.57 -0.15 22.98
C CYS A 34 -0.55 1.38 22.83
N ALA A 35 0.65 1.94 22.70
CA ALA A 35 0.88 3.37 22.53
C ALA A 35 1.54 3.69 21.17
N CYS A 36 1.40 2.82 20.17
CA CYS A 36 1.93 3.09 18.82
C CYS A 36 1.23 4.30 18.18
N ASP A 37 1.80 4.82 17.10
CA ASP A 37 1.29 6.05 16.46
C ASP A 37 -0.14 5.91 15.90
N ILE A 38 -0.55 4.69 15.54
CA ILE A 38 -1.95 4.38 15.17
C ILE A 38 -2.85 4.58 16.39
N CYS A 39 -2.49 3.97 17.54
CA CYS A 39 -3.26 4.07 18.76
C CYS A 39 -3.33 5.52 19.28
N LYS A 40 -2.22 6.27 19.23
CA LYS A 40 -2.18 7.71 19.56
C LYS A 40 -3.09 8.55 18.66
N THR A 41 -3.26 8.14 17.40
CA THR A 41 -4.17 8.83 16.47
C THR A 41 -5.62 8.50 16.81
N ARG A 42 -5.94 7.21 17.00
CA ARG A 42 -7.28 6.73 17.36
C ARG A 42 -7.76 7.30 18.69
N SER A 43 -6.89 7.43 19.70
CA SER A 43 -7.26 7.97 21.01
C SER A 43 -7.68 9.45 20.97
N LYS A 44 -7.33 10.18 19.90
CA LYS A 44 -7.69 11.59 19.68
C LYS A 44 -8.82 11.74 18.65
N GLU A 45 -9.27 10.63 18.08
CA GLU A 45 -10.31 10.61 17.07
C GLU A 45 -11.68 10.60 17.73
N ASN A 46 -12.58 11.46 17.25
CA ASN A 46 -13.96 11.45 17.73
C ASN A 46 -14.84 10.51 16.88
N LYS A 47 -15.89 9.97 17.51
CA LYS A 47 -16.81 9.03 16.87
C LYS A 47 -17.45 9.58 15.58
N ALA A 48 -17.84 10.86 15.60
CA ALA A 48 -18.46 11.50 14.42
C ALA A 48 -17.52 11.56 13.20
N THR A 49 -16.22 11.77 13.41
CA THR A 49 -15.21 11.77 12.33
C THR A 49 -15.05 10.37 11.76
N LEU A 50 -15.02 9.34 12.61
CA LEU A 50 -14.89 7.96 12.17
C LEU A 50 -16.12 7.51 11.37
N GLU A 51 -17.33 7.84 11.83
CA GLU A 51 -18.56 7.53 11.09
C GLU A 51 -18.65 8.28 9.76
N LYS A 52 -18.24 9.55 9.72
CA LYS A 52 -18.11 10.29 8.46
C LYS A 52 -17.13 9.61 7.51
N ARG A 53 -15.98 9.15 8.01
CA ARG A 53 -14.98 8.39 7.23
C ARG A 53 -15.60 7.10 6.67
N ARG A 54 -16.29 6.34 7.52
CA ARG A 54 -16.97 5.09 7.16
C ARG A 54 -17.99 5.30 6.03
N LYS A 55 -18.80 6.36 6.10
CA LYS A 55 -19.76 6.72 5.06
C LYS A 55 -19.08 6.99 3.71
N ILE A 56 -18.04 7.81 3.69
CA ILE A 56 -17.29 8.14 2.46
C ILE A 56 -16.61 6.89 1.88
N TYR A 57 -16.02 6.07 2.75
CA TYR A 57 -15.38 4.81 2.36
C TYR A 57 -16.38 3.84 1.71
N ASN A 58 -17.55 3.65 2.32
CA ASN A 58 -18.59 2.80 1.75
C ASN A 58 -19.08 3.33 0.39
N GLU A 59 -19.23 4.64 0.23
CA GLU A 59 -19.58 5.23 -1.07
C GLU A 59 -18.48 4.98 -2.12
N ALA A 60 -17.21 5.03 -1.72
CA ALA A 60 -16.09 4.69 -2.61
C ALA A 60 -16.09 3.20 -2.98
N LEU A 61 -16.40 2.29 -2.05
CA LEU A 61 -16.56 0.86 -2.33
C LEU A 61 -17.70 0.59 -3.30
N GLU A 62 -18.85 1.23 -3.15
CA GLU A 62 -19.95 1.08 -4.11
C GLU A 62 -19.56 1.56 -5.50
N LEU A 63 -18.82 2.68 -5.60
CA LEU A 63 -18.29 3.15 -6.87
C LEU A 63 -17.31 2.14 -7.50
N LEU A 64 -16.46 1.49 -6.70
CA LEU A 64 -15.49 0.49 -7.16
C LEU A 64 -16.13 -0.77 -7.75
N LYS A 65 -17.39 -1.06 -7.43
CA LYS A 65 -18.15 -2.18 -8.02
C LYS A 65 -18.61 -1.91 -9.45
N THR A 66 -18.61 -0.65 -9.89
CA THR A 66 -19.01 -0.30 -11.25
C THR A 66 -18.03 -0.88 -12.27
N GLN A 67 -18.49 -1.22 -13.47
CA GLN A 67 -17.61 -1.68 -14.53
C GLN A 67 -16.73 -0.52 -15.04
N VAL A 68 -15.56 -0.84 -15.56
CA VAL A 68 -14.54 0.16 -15.98
C VAL A 68 -15.10 1.20 -16.96
N LEU A 69 -15.93 0.78 -17.92
CA LEU A 69 -16.54 1.68 -18.92
C LEU A 69 -17.54 2.68 -18.30
N GLN A 70 -18.07 2.37 -17.12
CA GLN A 70 -19.03 3.20 -16.38
C GLN A 70 -18.39 3.87 -15.17
N PHE A 71 -17.09 3.63 -14.92
CA PHE A 71 -16.41 4.08 -13.72
C PHE A 71 -16.21 5.60 -13.76
N ASN A 72 -16.80 6.30 -12.79
CA ASN A 72 -16.68 7.75 -12.70
C ASN A 72 -15.41 8.16 -11.96
N PHE A 73 -14.31 8.31 -12.71
CA PHE A 73 -13.01 8.74 -12.18
C PHE A 73 -13.04 10.11 -11.46
N ALA A 74 -13.89 11.05 -11.90
CA ALA A 74 -14.01 12.36 -11.26
C ALA A 74 -14.65 12.25 -9.87
N LYS A 75 -15.71 11.42 -9.75
CA LYS A 75 -16.32 11.09 -8.47
C LYS A 75 -15.34 10.36 -7.56
N ALA A 76 -14.59 9.39 -8.10
CA ALA A 76 -13.56 8.66 -7.35
C ALA A 76 -12.51 9.59 -6.73
N ARG A 77 -11.97 10.54 -7.51
CA ARG A 77 -11.02 11.55 -7.01
C ARG A 77 -11.63 12.45 -5.95
N THR A 78 -12.89 12.84 -6.11
CA THR A 78 -13.62 13.63 -5.11
C THR A 78 -13.77 12.88 -3.79
N LEU A 79 -14.20 11.62 -3.83
CA LEU A 79 -14.34 10.77 -2.64
C LEU A 79 -13.00 10.54 -1.95
N LEU A 80 -11.92 10.30 -2.70
CA LEU A 80 -10.57 10.19 -2.14
C LEU A 80 -10.15 11.45 -1.39
N LYS A 81 -10.40 12.64 -1.98
CA LYS A 81 -10.07 13.92 -1.34
C LYS A 81 -10.92 14.13 -0.07
N GLN A 82 -12.21 13.81 -0.12
CA GLN A 82 -13.08 13.86 1.05
C GLN A 82 -12.61 12.91 2.15
N LEU A 83 -12.22 11.69 1.80
CA LEU A 83 -11.71 10.68 2.71
C LEU A 83 -10.41 11.16 3.37
N GLU A 84 -9.48 11.68 2.58
CA GLU A 84 -8.22 12.26 3.05
C GLU A 84 -8.46 13.43 4.03
N ASN A 85 -9.44 14.29 3.75
CA ASN A 85 -9.80 15.41 4.61
C ASN A 85 -10.40 14.99 5.97
N THR A 86 -10.76 13.72 6.16
CA THR A 86 -11.18 13.22 7.47
C THR A 86 -10.02 13.01 8.44
N TYR A 87 -8.78 13.00 7.95
CA TYR A 87 -7.60 12.82 8.80
C TYR A 87 -7.03 14.17 9.23
N LYS A 88 -6.83 14.35 10.54
CA LYS A 88 -6.27 15.59 11.11
C LYS A 88 -4.73 15.61 11.03
N GLY A 89 -4.17 16.79 10.76
CA GLY A 89 -2.71 17.06 10.80
C GLY A 89 -1.96 16.72 9.50
N LYS A 90 -0.65 16.99 9.49
CA LYS A 90 0.21 16.71 8.33
C LYS A 90 0.21 15.21 8.00
N SER A 91 0.22 14.88 6.71
CA SER A 91 0.20 13.51 6.18
C SER A 91 1.44 12.70 6.53
N ALA A 92 2.58 13.37 6.61
CA ALA A 92 3.86 12.73 6.89
C ALA A 92 3.79 11.88 8.18
N ASN A 93 4.08 10.58 8.04
CA ASN A 93 4.16 9.59 9.11
C ASN A 93 2.82 9.16 9.77
N LYS A 94 1.65 9.45 9.18
CA LYS A 94 0.38 8.93 9.69
C LYS A 94 -0.16 7.80 8.85
N VAL A 95 -0.42 6.67 9.50
CA VAL A 95 -1.10 5.53 8.89
C VAL A 95 -2.59 5.87 8.74
N ARG A 96 -3.11 5.71 7.53
CA ARG A 96 -4.46 6.01 7.06
C ARG A 96 -5.01 4.78 6.34
N LEU A 97 -5.34 3.74 7.11
CA LEU A 97 -5.66 2.41 6.60
C LEU A 97 -6.76 2.43 5.53
N GLU A 98 -7.84 3.16 5.81
CA GLU A 98 -9.00 3.24 4.91
C GLU A 98 -8.65 3.95 3.59
N LEU A 99 -7.76 4.95 3.65
CA LEU A 99 -7.30 5.64 2.45
C LEU A 99 -6.37 4.74 1.62
N ALA A 100 -5.50 3.98 2.28
CA ALA A 100 -4.60 3.05 1.62
C ALA A 100 -5.38 1.96 0.85
N GLU A 101 -6.40 1.36 1.49
CA GLU A 101 -7.25 0.34 0.88
C GLU A 101 -8.01 0.86 -0.34
N ILE A 102 -8.64 2.04 -0.25
CA ILE A 102 -9.35 2.62 -1.40
C ILE A 102 -8.39 3.00 -2.53
N CYS A 103 -7.22 3.57 -2.22
CA CYS A 103 -6.23 3.88 -3.25
C CYS A 103 -5.72 2.61 -3.96
N PHE A 104 -5.49 1.52 -3.22
CA PHE A 104 -5.13 0.23 -3.81
C PHE A 104 -6.24 -0.28 -4.73
N ALA A 105 -7.49 -0.35 -4.24
CA ALA A 105 -8.62 -0.86 -4.99
C ALA A 105 -8.93 -0.04 -6.27
N MET A 106 -8.70 1.27 -6.25
CA MET A 106 -8.82 2.11 -7.45
C MET A 106 -7.76 1.81 -8.51
N GLY A 107 -6.61 1.24 -8.14
CA GLY A 107 -5.53 0.89 -9.06
C GLY A 107 -5.99 -0.04 -10.19
N ASP A 108 -6.89 -0.98 -9.91
CA ASP A 108 -7.41 -1.92 -10.90
C ASP A 108 -8.16 -1.21 -12.03
N HIS A 109 -8.95 -0.19 -11.71
CA HIS A 109 -9.69 0.61 -12.70
C HIS A 109 -8.75 1.41 -13.59
N TYR A 110 -7.72 2.05 -13.01
CA TYR A 110 -6.71 2.76 -13.80
C TYR A 110 -5.90 1.84 -14.70
N THR A 111 -5.59 0.63 -14.24
CA THR A 111 -4.89 -0.38 -15.05
C THR A 111 -5.75 -0.79 -16.24
N LYS A 112 -7.01 -1.14 -16.01
CA LYS A 112 -7.95 -1.55 -17.07
C LYS A 112 -8.29 -0.43 -18.05
N SER A 113 -8.24 0.83 -17.62
CA SER A 113 -8.40 2.00 -18.48
C SER A 113 -7.11 2.47 -19.15
N VAL A 114 -6.00 1.74 -19.03
CA VAL A 114 -4.70 2.07 -19.65
C VAL A 114 -4.21 3.46 -19.22
N MET A 115 -4.35 3.77 -17.93
CA MET A 115 -3.95 5.05 -17.32
C MET A 115 -2.73 4.85 -16.38
N PRO A 116 -1.53 4.58 -16.93
CA PRO A 116 -0.35 4.19 -16.14
C PRO A 116 0.08 5.25 -15.14
N ALA A 117 -0.01 6.53 -15.50
CA ALA A 117 0.35 7.63 -14.61
C ALA A 117 -0.51 7.67 -13.35
N ASP A 118 -1.83 7.52 -13.50
CA ASP A 118 -2.77 7.54 -12.39
C ASP A 118 -2.69 6.26 -11.55
N PHE A 119 -2.46 5.10 -12.19
CA PHE A 119 -2.15 3.86 -11.47
C PHE A 119 -0.94 4.02 -10.53
N VAL A 120 0.18 4.55 -11.04
CA VAL A 120 1.38 4.76 -10.22
C VAL A 120 1.11 5.76 -9.10
N LYS A 121 0.44 6.89 -9.39
CA LYS A 121 0.08 7.89 -8.37
C LYS A 121 -0.78 7.28 -7.25
N MET A 122 -1.77 6.46 -7.59
CA MET A 122 -2.63 5.82 -6.59
C MET A 122 -1.89 4.75 -5.79
N SER A 123 -1.03 3.98 -6.45
CA SER A 123 -0.20 2.97 -5.79
C SER A 123 0.76 3.61 -4.79
N VAL A 124 1.45 4.68 -5.18
CA VAL A 124 2.33 5.46 -4.29
C VAL A 124 1.51 6.05 -3.14
N LYS A 125 0.34 6.67 -3.42
CA LYS A 125 -0.53 7.23 -2.38
C LYS A 125 -1.02 6.17 -1.39
N SER A 126 -1.30 4.95 -1.85
CA SER A 126 -1.66 3.82 -0.99
C SER A 126 -0.53 3.46 -0.04
N LEU A 127 0.69 3.30 -0.56
CA LEU A 127 1.89 3.02 0.23
C LEU A 127 2.20 4.15 1.23
N GLU A 128 2.17 5.40 0.80
CA GLU A 128 2.39 6.56 1.69
C GLU A 128 1.33 6.62 2.80
N SER A 129 0.09 6.25 2.49
CA SER A 129 -0.98 6.12 3.49
C SER A 129 -0.73 5.01 4.50
N LEU A 130 0.16 4.04 4.21
CA LEU A 130 0.63 3.04 5.17
C LEU A 130 1.92 3.45 5.91
N GLY A 131 2.37 4.69 5.72
CA GLY A 131 3.56 5.24 6.37
C GLY A 131 4.87 4.98 5.63
N PHE A 132 4.81 4.49 4.38
CA PHE A 132 5.99 4.45 3.52
C PHE A 132 6.41 5.86 3.13
N ILE A 133 7.71 6.05 2.85
CA ILE A 133 8.21 7.24 2.15
C ILE A 133 8.81 6.75 0.85
N ILE A 134 8.23 7.19 -0.27
CA ILE A 134 8.57 6.69 -1.60
C ILE A 134 8.96 7.84 -2.51
N VAL A 135 10.00 7.62 -3.30
CA VAL A 135 10.30 8.45 -4.48
C VAL A 135 10.01 7.58 -5.69
N ALA A 136 9.12 8.02 -6.58
CA ALA A 136 8.70 7.24 -7.74
C ALA A 136 8.65 8.10 -9.00
N TYR A 137 9.13 7.55 -10.12
CA TYR A 137 8.89 8.07 -11.45
C TYR A 137 7.43 7.85 -11.83
N ILE A 138 6.76 8.89 -12.29
CA ILE A 138 5.40 8.81 -12.80
C ILE A 138 5.45 8.79 -14.35
N PRO A 139 4.88 7.76 -15.00
CA PRO A 139 4.79 7.69 -16.46
C PRO A 139 4.23 8.98 -17.08
N GLY A 140 4.86 9.45 -18.16
CA GLY A 140 4.47 10.67 -18.87
C GLY A 140 5.11 11.96 -18.35
N GLN A 141 5.86 11.91 -17.24
CA GLN A 141 6.74 13.03 -16.85
C GLN A 141 8.02 13.00 -17.69
N LYS A 142 8.59 14.18 -18.00
CA LYS A 142 9.95 14.24 -18.56
C LYS A 142 10.90 13.58 -17.55
N PRO A 143 11.59 12.50 -17.93
CA PRO A 143 12.38 11.75 -16.99
C PRO A 143 13.71 12.48 -16.78
N ASP A 144 13.83 13.18 -15.66
CA ASP A 144 15.14 13.59 -15.16
C ASP A 144 15.86 12.38 -14.50
N ASP A 145 15.08 11.41 -14.00
CA ASP A 145 15.55 10.15 -13.38
C ASP A 145 14.42 9.10 -13.31
N TYR A 146 14.63 7.92 -13.90
CA TYR A 146 13.73 6.77 -13.79
C TYR A 146 13.99 6.01 -12.49
N ARG A 147 13.46 6.51 -11.37
CA ARG A 147 13.67 5.92 -10.05
C ARG A 147 12.39 5.47 -9.36
N PHE A 148 12.49 4.39 -8.62
CA PHE A 148 11.54 4.01 -7.59
C PHE A 148 12.33 3.58 -6.35
N GLU A 149 12.11 4.26 -5.23
CA GLU A 149 12.88 4.07 -4.00
C GLU A 149 12.00 4.14 -2.77
N VAL A 150 12.06 3.08 -1.96
CA VAL A 150 11.50 3.08 -0.61
C VAL A 150 12.53 3.68 0.33
N LYS A 151 12.35 4.94 0.73
CA LYS A 151 13.20 5.64 1.71
C LYS A 151 12.89 5.23 3.14
N LYS A 152 11.63 4.89 3.42
CA LYS A 152 11.15 4.37 4.70
C LYS A 152 10.07 3.33 4.45
N TRP A 153 10.17 2.20 5.13
CA TRP A 153 9.13 1.17 5.13
C TRP A 153 7.97 1.58 6.04
N GLY A 154 6.76 1.34 5.58
CA GLY A 154 5.54 1.48 6.38
C GLY A 154 5.04 0.12 6.87
N ILE A 155 3.74 0.05 7.14
CA ILE A 155 3.08 -1.21 7.53
C ILE A 155 2.98 -2.13 6.32
N SER A 156 3.64 -3.29 6.38
CA SER A 156 3.48 -4.34 5.38
C SER A 156 2.19 -5.13 5.64
N THR A 157 1.29 -5.14 4.67
CA THR A 157 0.08 -5.98 4.65
C THR A 157 0.12 -6.91 3.44
N ASN A 158 -0.81 -7.87 3.37
CA ASN A 158 -0.93 -8.77 2.22
C ASN A 158 -1.09 -8.03 0.88
N TYR A 159 -1.83 -6.92 0.84
CA TYR A 159 -2.02 -6.17 -0.42
C TYR A 159 -0.81 -5.32 -0.82
N VAL A 160 0.09 -4.98 0.12
CA VAL A 160 1.33 -4.23 -0.21
C VAL A 160 2.23 -5.04 -1.14
N VAL A 161 2.32 -6.35 -0.92
CA VAL A 161 3.06 -7.26 -1.82
C VAL A 161 2.48 -7.18 -3.24
N HIS A 162 1.16 -7.32 -3.37
CA HIS A 162 0.45 -7.22 -4.66
C HIS A 162 0.65 -5.86 -5.33
N LEU A 163 0.66 -4.79 -4.55
CA LEU A 163 0.85 -3.43 -5.05
C LEU A 163 2.26 -3.24 -5.63
N PHE A 164 3.31 -3.76 -4.98
CA PHE A 164 4.66 -3.76 -5.57
C PHE A 164 4.75 -4.63 -6.82
N LEU A 165 4.08 -5.79 -6.86
CA LEU A 165 4.05 -6.66 -8.04
C LEU A 165 3.39 -5.95 -9.23
N ASN A 166 2.25 -5.30 -9.02
CA ASN A 166 1.54 -4.55 -10.06
C ASN A 166 2.36 -3.35 -10.54
N LEU A 167 3.05 -2.64 -9.63
CA LEU A 167 4.00 -1.59 -10.00
C LEU A 167 5.16 -2.13 -10.83
N ALA A 168 5.74 -3.27 -10.44
CA ALA A 168 6.84 -3.89 -11.18
C ALA A 168 6.41 -4.26 -12.60
N HIS A 169 5.21 -4.85 -12.75
CA HIS A 169 4.63 -5.13 -14.06
C HIS A 169 4.46 -3.86 -14.90
N MET A 170 3.85 -2.82 -14.33
CA MET A 170 3.63 -1.55 -15.03
C MET A 170 4.93 -0.85 -15.43
N TYR A 171 5.95 -0.88 -14.58
CA TYR A 171 7.26 -0.35 -14.92
C TYR A 171 8.00 -1.19 -15.95
N GLY A 172 7.66 -2.46 -16.13
CA GLY A 172 8.23 -3.31 -17.19
C GLY A 172 8.00 -2.76 -18.60
N ILE A 173 6.90 -2.00 -18.78
CA ILE A 173 6.56 -1.31 -20.03
C ILE A 173 7.52 -0.12 -20.29
N VAL A 174 8.05 0.50 -19.23
CA VAL A 174 8.86 1.72 -19.31
C VAL A 174 10.35 1.44 -19.22
N SER A 175 10.76 0.64 -18.24
CA SER A 175 12.16 0.33 -17.95
C SER A 175 12.26 -1.01 -17.22
N ARG A 176 12.94 -1.96 -17.85
CA ARG A 176 13.23 -3.27 -17.26
C ARG A 176 13.98 -3.16 -15.92
N GLN A 177 14.95 -2.25 -15.82
CA GLN A 177 15.72 -2.05 -14.60
C GLN A 177 14.83 -1.55 -13.45
N LEU A 178 13.91 -0.63 -13.75
CA LEU A 178 12.96 -0.11 -12.78
C LEU A 178 11.99 -1.20 -12.31
N SER A 179 11.49 -2.02 -13.24
CA SER A 179 10.66 -3.19 -12.94
C SER A 179 11.33 -4.15 -11.96
N ILE A 180 12.59 -4.53 -12.24
CA ILE A 180 13.38 -5.42 -11.37
C ILE A 180 13.57 -4.81 -9.98
N LYS A 181 13.90 -3.50 -9.91
CA LYS A 181 14.07 -2.79 -8.64
C LYS A 181 12.80 -2.84 -7.80
N VAL A 182 11.64 -2.62 -8.42
CA VAL A 182 10.34 -2.66 -7.72
C VAL A 182 9.94 -4.08 -7.33
N PHE A 183 10.22 -5.07 -8.17
CA PHE A 183 9.98 -6.49 -7.84
C PHE A 183 10.78 -6.93 -6.61
N ASN A 184 12.02 -6.46 -6.47
CA ASN A 184 12.81 -6.71 -5.26
C ASN A 184 12.16 -6.12 -3.99
N TYR A 185 11.44 -4.99 -4.09
CA TYR A 185 10.65 -4.48 -2.96
C TYR A 185 9.45 -5.38 -2.64
N ALA A 186 8.82 -6.02 -3.64
CA ALA A 186 7.79 -7.02 -3.40
C ALA A 186 8.34 -8.21 -2.59
N ILE A 187 9.53 -8.71 -2.95
CA ILE A 187 10.21 -9.80 -2.22
C ILE A 187 10.48 -9.39 -0.77
N ILE A 188 10.99 -8.18 -0.53
CA ILE A 188 11.27 -7.69 0.81
C ILE A 188 9.96 -7.55 1.61
N SER A 189 8.92 -6.98 1.03
CA SER A 189 7.61 -6.84 1.68
C SER A 189 6.99 -8.20 2.03
N TYR A 190 7.16 -9.19 1.16
CA TYR A 190 6.71 -10.56 1.40
C TYR A 190 7.47 -11.21 2.55
N ARG A 191 8.81 -11.09 2.58
CA ARG A 191 9.64 -11.55 3.71
C ARG A 191 9.23 -10.94 5.02
N MET A 192 8.92 -9.63 5.04
CA MET A 192 8.44 -8.94 6.24
C MET A 192 7.11 -9.51 6.75
N LEU A 193 6.25 -10.00 5.86
CA LEU A 193 4.92 -10.50 6.20
C LEU A 193 4.92 -11.97 6.62
N VAL A 194 5.65 -12.82 5.88
CA VAL A 194 5.57 -14.29 6.01
C VAL A 194 6.81 -14.87 6.71
N GLY A 195 7.93 -14.14 6.73
CA GLY A 195 9.20 -14.62 7.29
C GLY A 195 10.01 -15.52 6.33
N GLU A 196 9.49 -15.80 5.14
CA GLU A 196 10.11 -16.64 4.12
C GLU A 196 9.82 -16.11 2.69
N VAL A 197 10.27 -16.80 1.64
CA VAL A 197 10.00 -16.43 0.21
C VAL A 197 9.65 -17.60 -0.70
N VAL A 198 9.85 -18.82 -0.21
CA VAL A 198 9.62 -20.06 -0.95
C VAL A 198 8.16 -20.17 -1.38
N SER A 199 7.20 -19.68 -0.58
CA SER A 199 5.78 -19.72 -0.95
C SER A 199 5.28 -18.48 -1.71
N MET A 200 6.14 -17.48 -1.94
CA MET A 200 5.79 -16.26 -2.69
C MET A 200 5.30 -16.52 -4.13
N PRO A 201 5.87 -17.46 -4.91
CA PRO A 201 5.41 -17.70 -6.28
C PRO A 201 3.93 -18.10 -6.40
N ARG A 202 3.31 -18.61 -5.32
CA ARG A 202 1.87 -18.93 -5.30
C ARG A 202 0.97 -17.69 -5.39
N LEU A 203 1.52 -16.50 -5.11
CA LEU A 203 0.84 -15.22 -5.27
C LEU A 203 0.89 -14.69 -6.71
N LEU A 204 1.59 -15.38 -7.62
CA LEU A 204 1.83 -14.95 -9.00
C LEU A 204 1.22 -15.92 -10.04
N PRO A 205 -0.09 -16.24 -10.05
CA PRO A 205 -0.62 -17.17 -11.06
C PRO A 205 -0.34 -16.71 -12.51
N ASP A 206 -0.47 -15.40 -12.80
CA ASP A 206 -0.34 -14.85 -14.16
C ASP A 206 0.90 -13.96 -14.38
N ALA A 207 1.58 -13.53 -13.30
CA ALA A 207 2.85 -12.80 -13.41
C ALA A 207 4.06 -13.74 -13.59
N ALA A 208 3.84 -15.06 -13.48
CA ALA A 208 4.86 -16.09 -13.54
C ALA A 208 5.64 -16.11 -14.86
N GLU A 209 5.04 -15.89 -16.03
CA GLU A 209 5.79 -15.98 -17.29
C GLU A 209 6.83 -14.86 -17.48
N HIS A 210 6.49 -13.62 -17.12
CA HIS A 210 7.41 -12.49 -17.24
C HIS A 210 8.50 -12.53 -16.15
N PHE A 211 8.17 -12.97 -14.94
CA PHE A 211 9.10 -12.99 -13.81
C PHE A 211 9.89 -14.29 -13.66
N ASN A 212 9.44 -15.45 -14.15
CA ASN A 212 10.24 -16.69 -14.14
C ASN A 212 11.55 -16.51 -14.93
N SER A 213 11.52 -15.77 -16.04
CA SER A 213 12.72 -15.37 -16.80
C SER A 213 13.70 -14.52 -15.96
N ILE A 214 13.17 -13.62 -15.13
CA ILE A 214 13.96 -12.70 -14.28
C ILE A 214 14.49 -13.42 -13.03
N VAL A 215 13.68 -14.28 -12.39
CA VAL A 215 14.02 -15.04 -11.18
C VAL A 215 15.09 -16.10 -11.48
N HIS A 216 15.00 -16.81 -12.61
CA HIS A 216 16.07 -17.73 -13.03
C HIS A 216 17.41 -17.01 -13.23
N THR A 217 17.40 -15.78 -13.74
CA THR A 217 18.62 -14.97 -13.92
C THR A 217 19.18 -14.48 -12.57
N ALA A 218 18.32 -14.13 -11.61
CA ALA A 218 18.76 -13.66 -10.29
C ALA A 218 19.26 -14.80 -9.37
N MET A 219 18.76 -16.02 -9.56
CA MET A 219 19.17 -17.20 -8.81
C MET A 219 20.46 -17.84 -9.37
N SER A 220 20.76 -17.70 -10.66
CA SER A 220 22.01 -18.22 -11.26
C SER A 220 23.25 -17.36 -10.99
N ILE A 221 23.08 -16.10 -10.57
CA ILE A 221 24.21 -15.19 -10.23
C ILE A 221 24.72 -15.44 -8.79
N ARG A 222 24.06 -16.32 -8.02
CA ARG A 222 24.43 -16.67 -6.64
C ARG A 222 24.87 -18.13 -6.45
N SER A 223 25.14 -18.84 -7.53
CA SER A 223 25.81 -20.17 -7.55
C SER A 223 27.17 -20.05 -8.21
#